data_AF-A0A4R3TG17-F1
#
_entry.id   AF-A0A4R3TG17-F1
#
_cell.length_a   1.000
_cell.length_b   1.000
_cell.length_c   1.000
_cell.angle_alpha   90.00
_cell.angle_beta   90.00
_cell.angle_gamma   90.00
#
_symmetry.space_group_name_H-M   'P 1'
#
loop_
_entity.id
_entity.type
_entity.pdbx_description
1 polymer ?
#
loop_
_entity_poly.entity_id
_entity_poly.type
_entity_poly.pdbx_seq_one_letter_code
_entity_poly.pdbx_strand_id
1 'polypeptide(L)'
;MAVAVGYLAWQLWLTIAAPRKIVNFAGGSDKVNILVVLPFEPERFHVQLMQTYGRVSGTQEKSVEVRGVKRADLTTVARPYWVTRIEPLQPGG
;
A
#
# COMPACT_ATOMS: atom_id res chain seq x y z
N MET A 1 -5.97 -19.47 -25.21
CA MET A 1 -5.39 -20.09 -23.99
C MET A 1 -4.09 -19.45 -23.53
N ALA A 2 -3.10 -19.21 -24.40
CA ALA A 2 -1.82 -18.58 -24.02
C ALA A 2 -1.93 -17.22 -23.31
N VAL A 3 -2.85 -16.34 -23.76
CA VAL A 3 -3.10 -15.03 -23.12
C VAL A 3 -3.62 -15.17 -21.69
N ALA A 4 -4.51 -16.14 -21.45
CA ALA A 4 -5.06 -16.39 -20.10
C ALA A 4 -3.98 -16.90 -19.14
N VAL A 5 -3.08 -17.76 -19.61
CA VAL A 5 -1.93 -18.24 -18.82
C VAL A 5 -0.98 -17.09 -18.48
N GLY A 6 -0.68 -16.21 -19.45
CA GLY A 6 0.13 -15.02 -19.21
C GLY A 6 -0.51 -14.06 -18.20
N TYR A 7 -1.83 -13.85 -18.28
CA TYR A 7 -2.58 -13.04 -17.32
C TYR A 7 -2.54 -13.63 -15.91
N LEU A 8 -2.74 -14.94 -15.76
CA LEU A 8 -2.67 -15.62 -14.47
C LEU A 8 -1.26 -15.60 -13.87
N ALA A 9 -0.22 -15.78 -14.69
CA ALA A 9 1.17 -15.66 -14.26
C ALA A 9 1.49 -14.24 -13.76
N TRP A 10 0.98 -13.22 -14.47
CA TRP A 10 1.11 -11.82 -14.06
C TRP A 10 0.37 -11.53 -12.74
N GLN A 11 -0.86 -12.02 -12.60
CA GLN A 11 -1.63 -11.89 -11.35
C GLN A 11 -0.92 -12.59 -10.17
N LEU A 12 -0.37 -13.78 -10.40
CA LEU A 12 0.37 -14.54 -9.39
C LEU A 12 1.65 -13.78 -8.98
N TRP A 13 2.38 -13.23 -9.95
CA TRP A 13 3.56 -12.41 -9.69
C TRP A 13 3.24 -11.18 -8.84
N LEU A 14 2.16 -10.45 -9.15
CA LEU A 14 1.71 -9.31 -8.36
C LEU A 14 1.37 -9.72 -6.92
N THR A 15 0.79 -10.91 -6.74
CA THR A 15 0.42 -11.45 -5.42
C THR A 15 1.65 -11.81 -4.58
N ILE A 16 2.69 -12.36 -5.21
CA ILE A 16 3.95 -12.73 -4.54
C ILE A 16 4.85 -11.50 -4.28
N ALA A 17 4.85 -10.52 -5.18
CA ALA A 17 5.64 -9.31 -5.04
C ALA A 17 5.06 -8.34 -4.00
N ALA A 18 3.73 -8.30 -3.83
CA ALA A 18 3.05 -7.41 -2.89
C ALA A 18 3.54 -7.52 -1.43
N PRO A 19 3.64 -8.70 -0.79
CA PRO A 19 4.09 -8.81 0.59
C PRO A 19 5.54 -8.37 0.79
N ARG A 20 6.41 -8.45 -0.24
CA ARG A 20 7.79 -7.97 -0.17
C ARG A 20 7.90 -6.44 -0.04
N LYS A 21 6.82 -5.71 -0.34
CA LYS A 21 6.78 -4.24 -0.22
C LYS A 21 6.43 -3.75 1.18
N ILE A 22 6.04 -4.66 2.07
CA ILE A 22 5.53 -4.36 3.42
C ILE A 22 6.71 -4.45 4.40
N VAL A 23 7.17 -3.31 4.92
CA VAL A 23 8.22 -3.28 5.94
C VAL A 23 7.64 -3.71 7.28
N ASN A 24 8.42 -4.40 8.11
CA ASN A 24 7.95 -5.03 9.35
C ASN A 24 7.22 -4.03 10.27
N PHE A 25 5.97 -4.33 10.62
CA PHE A 25 5.15 -3.50 11.51
C PHE A 25 5.32 -3.96 12.96
N ALA A 26 5.98 -3.15 13.79
CA ALA A 26 6.07 -3.43 15.22
C ALA A 26 4.69 -3.37 15.91
N GLY A 27 4.40 -4.31 16.81
CA GLY A 27 3.19 -4.34 17.65
C GLY A 27 2.04 -5.20 17.13
N GLY A 28 1.02 -5.43 17.98
CA GLY A 28 -0.14 -6.31 17.73
C GLY A 28 -1.46 -5.60 17.45
N SER A 29 -1.45 -4.31 17.11
CA SER A 29 -2.68 -3.57 16.82
C SER A 29 -3.33 -4.01 15.51
N ASP A 30 -4.64 -4.26 15.54
CA ASP A 30 -5.45 -4.60 14.35
C ASP A 30 -5.44 -3.47 13.31
N LYS A 31 -5.27 -2.23 13.75
CA LYS A 31 -5.14 -1.05 12.88
C LYS A 31 -3.76 -0.44 13.02
N VAL A 32 -3.15 -0.12 11.89
CA VAL A 32 -1.81 0.48 11.82
C VAL A 32 -1.87 1.77 11.00
N ASN A 33 -0.94 2.68 11.30
CA ASN A 33 -0.71 3.87 10.49
C ASN A 33 0.42 3.57 9.52
N ILE A 34 0.21 3.90 8.25
CA ILE A 34 1.11 3.56 7.17
C ILE A 34 1.50 4.79 6.37
N LEU A 35 2.69 4.74 5.81
CA LEU A 35 3.18 5.63 4.78
C LEU A 35 3.26 4.83 3.48
N VAL A 36 2.42 5.17 2.50
CA VAL A 36 2.41 4.54 1.18
C VAL A 36 3.31 5.36 0.27
N VAL A 37 4.39 4.77 -0.22
CA VAL A 37 5.36 5.48 -1.06
C VAL A 37 5.20 5.11 -2.51
N LEU A 38 5.19 6.13 -3.35
CA LEU A 38 5.05 6.08 -4.79
C LEU A 38 6.36 6.55 -5.46
N PRO A 39 6.62 6.20 -6.72
CA PRO A 39 7.79 6.69 -7.45
C PRO A 39 7.65 8.14 -7.94
N PHE A 40 6.44 8.72 -7.84
CA PHE A 40 6.05 10.05 -8.32
C PHE A 40 5.14 10.76 -7.30
N GLU A 41 4.80 12.02 -7.55
CA GLU A 41 3.89 12.78 -6.68
C GLU A 41 2.45 12.24 -6.76
N PRO A 42 1.80 11.98 -5.62
CA PRO A 42 0.47 11.39 -5.60
C PRO A 42 -0.60 12.35 -6.13
N GLU A 43 -1.21 11.98 -7.26
CA GLU A 43 -2.40 12.66 -7.77
C GLU A 43 -3.68 12.34 -6.97
N ARG A 44 -4.76 13.10 -7.24
CA ARG A 44 -6.06 12.98 -6.54
C ARG A 44 -6.61 11.55 -6.50
N PHE A 45 -6.47 10.80 -7.59
CA PHE A 45 -6.98 9.43 -7.66
C PHE A 45 -6.24 8.48 -6.68
N HIS A 46 -4.93 8.66 -6.50
CA HIS A 46 -4.15 7.86 -5.56
C HIS A 46 -4.64 8.10 -4.14
N VAL A 47 -4.81 9.37 -3.79
CA VAL A 47 -5.32 9.78 -2.48
C VAL A 47 -6.71 9.21 -2.25
N GLN A 48 -7.62 9.33 -3.22
CA GLN A 48 -8.99 8.83 -3.11
C GLN A 48 -9.06 7.31 -2.98
N LEU A 49 -8.21 6.57 -3.70
CA LEU A 49 -8.09 5.12 -3.53
C LEU A 49 -7.63 4.78 -2.11
N MET A 50 -6.62 5.48 -1.59
CA MET A 50 -6.11 5.24 -0.23
C MET A 50 -7.14 5.59 0.87
N GLN A 51 -8.02 6.56 0.62
CA GLN A 51 -9.14 6.90 1.51
C GLN A 51 -10.13 5.75 1.73
N THR A 52 -10.19 4.77 0.81
CA THR A 52 -11.06 3.58 1.00
C THR A 52 -10.56 2.62 2.08
N TYR A 53 -9.27 2.66 2.40
CA TYR A 53 -8.63 1.75 3.37
C TYR A 53 -8.42 2.39 4.75
N GLY A 54 -8.46 3.72 4.83
CA GLY A 54 -8.23 4.45 6.08
C GLY A 54 -8.32 5.97 5.89
N ARG A 55 -7.98 6.72 6.94
CA ARG A 55 -8.03 8.19 6.89
C ARG A 55 -6.71 8.73 6.34
N VAL A 56 -6.74 9.34 5.16
CA VAL A 56 -5.58 10.06 4.64
C VAL A 56 -5.33 11.30 5.49
N SER A 57 -4.12 11.42 6.04
CA SER A 57 -3.72 12.56 6.88
C SER A 57 -2.95 13.63 6.11
N GLY A 58 -2.36 13.26 4.97
CA GLY A 58 -1.65 14.16 4.09
C GLY A 58 -0.88 13.40 3.02
N THR A 59 -0.22 14.16 2.16
CA THR A 59 0.76 13.66 1.20
C THR A 59 2.09 14.31 1.52
N GLN A 60 3.15 13.52 1.65
CA GLN A 60 4.50 13.99 1.91
C GLN A 60 5.40 13.62 0.73
N GLU A 61 5.82 14.62 -0.04
CA GLU A 61 6.60 14.45 -1.28
C GLU A 61 5.94 13.43 -2.23
N LYS A 62 6.49 12.21 -2.26
CA LYS A 62 6.04 11.09 -3.10
C LYS A 62 5.31 10.01 -2.30
N SER A 63 4.69 10.39 -1.19
CA SER A 63 4.04 9.44 -0.30
C SER A 63 2.69 9.94 0.20
N VAL A 64 1.83 8.99 0.58
CA VAL A 64 0.50 9.22 1.13
C VAL A 64 0.46 8.65 2.53
N GLU A 65 0.17 9.50 3.52
CA GLU A 65 -0.04 9.07 4.89
C GLU A 65 -1.47 8.56 5.08
N VAL A 66 -1.61 7.30 5.47
CA VAL A 66 -2.92 6.70 5.73
C VAL A 66 -2.95 6.17 7.15
N ARG A 67 -3.88 6.68 7.96
CA ARG A 67 -4.04 6.30 9.35
C ARG A 67 -5.19 5.32 9.53
N GLY A 68 -5.02 4.39 10.47
CA GLY A 68 -6.07 3.45 10.88
C GLY A 68 -6.38 2.35 9.86
N VAL A 69 -5.41 1.96 9.03
CA VAL A 69 -5.56 0.88 8.04
C VAL A 69 -5.57 -0.46 8.75
N LYS A 70 -6.50 -1.35 8.41
CA LYS A 70 -6.53 -2.71 8.98
C LYS A 70 -5.29 -3.48 8.53
N ARG A 71 -4.63 -4.18 9.46
CA ARG A 71 -3.45 -4.98 9.16
C ARG A 71 -3.71 -6.05 8.10
N ALA A 72 -4.92 -6.63 8.09
CA ALA A 72 -5.36 -7.59 7.07
C ALA A 72 -5.43 -6.99 5.66
N ASP A 73 -5.64 -5.68 5.53
CA ASP A 73 -5.79 -4.99 4.24
C ASP A 73 -4.46 -4.48 3.68
N LEU A 74 -3.34 -4.58 4.42
CA LEU A 74 -2.03 -4.08 3.98
C LEU A 74 -1.56 -4.70 2.66
N THR A 75 -1.80 -5.99 2.48
CA THR A 75 -1.48 -6.67 1.20
C THR A 75 -2.32 -6.11 0.07
N THR A 76 -3.59 -5.77 0.31
CA THR A 76 -4.47 -5.15 -0.68
C THR A 76 -4.01 -3.73 -1.00
N VAL A 77 -3.58 -2.95 -0.01
CA VAL A 77 -2.99 -1.63 -0.21
C VAL A 77 -1.69 -1.70 -1.02
N ALA A 78 -0.91 -2.78 -0.90
CA ALA A 78 0.36 -2.98 -1.64
C ALA A 78 0.19 -3.47 -3.09
N ARG A 79 -1.02 -3.89 -3.47
CA ARG A 79 -1.31 -4.46 -4.80
C ARG A 79 -1.17 -3.49 -5.97
N PRO A 80 -1.60 -2.21 -5.88
CA PRO A 80 -1.50 -1.31 -7.01
C PRO A 80 -0.05 -1.19 -7.49
N TYR A 81 0.18 -1.26 -8.80
CA TYR A 81 1.53 -1.38 -9.35
C TYR A 81 2.43 -0.18 -9.01
N TRP A 82 1.83 1.00 -8.81
CA TRP A 82 2.48 2.24 -8.42
C TRP A 82 2.89 2.32 -6.95
N VAL A 83 2.47 1.39 -6.10
CA VAL A 83 2.92 1.32 -4.71
C VAL A 83 4.30 0.70 -4.68
N THR A 84 5.31 1.47 -4.29
CA THR A 84 6.71 1.03 -4.22
C THR A 84 6.97 0.31 -2.89
N ARG A 85 6.59 0.95 -1.78
CA ARG A 85 6.82 0.44 -0.42
C ARG A 85 5.72 0.93 0.53
N ILE A 86 5.43 0.12 1.54
CA ILE A 86 4.57 0.49 2.66
C ILE A 86 5.43 0.48 3.92
N GLU A 87 5.54 1.63 4.54
CA GLU A 87 6.33 1.82 5.76
C GLU A 87 5.39 2.08 6.94
N PRO A 88 5.75 1.63 8.16
CA PRO A 88 5.06 2.07 9.35
C PRO A 88 5.27 3.57 9.54
N LEU A 89 4.17 4.31 9.73
CA LEU A 89 4.26 5.72 10.13
C LEU A 89 4.84 5.75 11.55
N GLN A 90 6.07 6.25 11.70
CA GLN A 90 6.68 6.40 13.03
C GLN A 90 5.77 7.27 13.91
N PRO A 91 5.47 6.86 15.15
CA PRO A 91 4.77 7.72 16.09
C PRO A 91 5.72 8.86 16.52
N GLY A 92 5.66 10.01 15.85
CA GLY A 92 6.36 11.23 16.26
C GLY A 92 6.11 12.37 15.24
N GLY A 93 5.59 13.55 15.61
CA GLY A 93 5.29 14.11 16.94
C GLY A 93 3.95 14.82 17.02
#